data_AF-A0A6J3JGM3-F1
#
_entry.id   AF-A0A6J3JGM3-F1
#
_cell.length_a   1.000
_cell.length_b   1.000
_cell.length_c   1.000
_cell.angle_alpha   90.00
_cell.angle_beta   90.00
_cell.angle_gamma   90.00
#
_symmetry.space_group_name_H-M   'P 1'
#
loop_
_entity.id
_entity.type
_entity.pdbx_description
1 polymer ?
#
loop_
_entity_poly.entity_id
_entity_poly.type
_entity_poly.pdbx_seq_one_letter_code
_entity_poly.pdbx_strand_id
1 'polypeptide(L)'
;MQPEKSEKGKSFKQRLVLKSSLAKETLSEFLGTFIMIVLGCGSVAQAILSRGLFGGIITINVGFAMAVAMAIYVAGGVSGGHINPAVSFAMCLFGRMKWFKLPFYVGAQFLGAFVGAATLFGIYYDGLMSFAGGKLLIVGENATAHIFATYPAPYLSLTNAFADQSWKQLLVDSCSGPYGWCCHRRPHLRSCH
;
A
#
# COMPACT_ATOMS: atom_id res chain seq x y z
N MET A 1 3.79 22.16 56.49
CA MET A 1 4.64 21.24 55.72
C MET A 1 3.99 21.03 54.36
N GLN A 2 4.47 21.72 53.30
CA GLN A 2 3.93 21.55 51.94
C GLN A 2 4.49 20.24 51.36
N PRO A 3 3.67 19.32 50.81
CA PRO A 3 4.21 18.12 50.18
C PRO A 3 4.86 18.48 48.84
N GLU A 4 6.11 18.05 48.71
CA GLU A 4 6.98 18.14 47.53
C GLU A 4 6.31 17.50 46.29
N LYS A 5 6.18 18.26 45.19
CA LYS A 5 5.72 17.71 43.90
C LYS A 5 6.84 16.89 43.28
N SER A 6 6.74 15.57 43.40
CA SER A 6 7.59 14.61 42.69
C SER A 6 7.39 14.72 41.17
N GLU A 7 8.36 15.31 40.48
CA GLU A 7 8.49 15.36 39.01
C GLU A 7 8.67 13.92 38.46
N LYS A 8 7.56 13.21 38.22
CA LYS A 8 7.59 11.92 37.50
C LYS A 8 7.95 12.16 36.03
N GLY A 9 9.22 11.94 35.70
CA GLY A 9 9.73 11.92 34.33
C GLY A 9 8.85 11.05 33.42
N LYS A 10 8.41 11.62 32.30
CA LYS A 10 7.54 10.94 31.32
C LYS A 10 8.18 9.63 30.87
N SER A 11 7.43 8.53 30.98
CA SER A 11 7.83 7.17 30.60
C SER A 11 8.31 7.13 29.15
N PHE A 12 9.30 6.29 28.81
CA PHE A 12 9.86 6.19 27.45
C PHE A 12 8.78 5.97 26.38
N LYS A 13 7.72 5.22 26.72
CA LYS A 13 6.52 5.04 25.87
C LYS A 13 5.80 6.36 25.58
N GLN A 14 5.72 7.28 26.54
CA GLN A 14 5.10 8.60 26.35
C GLN A 14 5.94 9.54 25.47
N ARG A 15 7.24 9.28 25.28
CA ARG A 15 8.08 10.04 24.34
C ARG A 15 7.90 9.59 22.89
N LEU A 16 7.59 8.31 22.68
CA LEU A 16 7.39 7.71 21.33
C LEU A 16 5.95 7.81 20.81
N VAL A 17 4.99 8.21 21.65
CA VAL A 17 3.60 8.39 21.22
C VAL A 17 3.49 9.64 20.34
N LEU A 18 3.26 9.43 19.04
CA LEU A 18 2.93 10.51 18.11
C LEU A 18 1.69 11.26 18.63
N LYS A 19 1.83 12.56 18.85
CA LYS A 19 0.73 13.41 19.35
C LYS A 19 -0.21 13.86 18.24
N SER A 20 0.28 13.93 17.00
CA SER A 20 -0.50 14.36 15.83
C SER A 20 -1.26 13.18 15.22
N SER A 21 -2.58 13.33 15.01
CA SER A 21 -3.41 12.37 14.28
C SER A 21 -2.85 12.14 12.87
N LEU A 22 -2.44 13.22 12.19
CA LEU A 22 -1.93 13.15 10.82
C LEU A 22 -0.64 12.33 10.73
N ALA A 23 0.27 12.45 11.70
CA ALA A 23 1.53 11.71 11.68
C ALA A 23 1.30 10.19 11.86
N LYS A 24 0.29 9.80 12.66
CA LYS A 24 -0.09 8.39 12.80
C LYS A 24 -0.71 7.86 11.52
N GLU A 25 -1.60 8.64 10.91
CA GLU A 25 -2.24 8.32 9.64
C GLU A 25 -1.20 8.14 8.52
N THR A 26 -0.25 9.06 8.38
CA THR A 26 0.82 8.95 7.36
C THR A 26 1.74 7.76 7.62
N LEU A 27 2.07 7.47 8.88
CA LEU A 27 2.89 6.31 9.21
C LEU A 27 2.16 5.00 8.92
N SER A 28 0.86 4.92 9.19
CA SER A 28 0.07 3.72 8.90
C SER A 28 -0.10 3.51 7.40
N GLU A 29 -0.28 4.57 6.61
CA GLU A 29 -0.27 4.51 5.15
C GLU A 29 1.08 4.03 4.60
N PHE A 30 2.19 4.58 5.12
CA PHE A 30 3.53 4.15 4.76
C PHE A 30 3.74 2.65 5.03
N LEU A 31 3.40 2.18 6.24
CA LEU A 31 3.55 0.78 6.62
C LEU A 31 2.62 -0.15 5.83
N GLY A 32 1.37 0.28 5.60
CA GLY A 32 0.42 -0.46 4.79
C GLY A 32 0.92 -0.65 3.35
N THR A 33 1.35 0.44 2.70
CA THR A 33 1.91 0.37 1.34
C THR A 33 3.22 -0.42 1.29
N PHE A 34 4.08 -0.31 2.31
CA PHE A 34 5.29 -1.14 2.42
C PHE A 34 4.97 -2.64 2.42
N ILE A 35 4.04 -3.07 3.28
CA ILE A 35 3.63 -4.48 3.38
C ILE A 35 2.99 -4.95 2.06
N MET A 36 2.12 -4.13 1.48
CA MET A 36 1.48 -4.42 0.20
C MET A 36 2.51 -4.68 -0.90
N ILE A 37 3.54 -3.84 -1.01
CA ILE A 37 4.58 -3.99 -2.03
C ILE A 37 5.48 -5.19 -1.76
N VAL A 38 5.97 -5.37 -0.53
CA VAL A 38 6.88 -6.48 -0.20
C VAL A 38 6.20 -7.84 -0.46
N LEU A 39 4.95 -8.01 -0.04
CA LEU A 39 4.22 -9.27 -0.23
C LEU A 39 3.64 -9.40 -1.64
N GLY A 40 3.03 -8.34 -2.16
CA GLY A 40 2.39 -8.33 -3.48
C GLY A 40 3.41 -8.53 -4.60
N CYS A 41 4.40 -7.64 -4.70
CA CYS A 41 5.48 -7.78 -5.68
C CYS A 41 6.39 -8.99 -5.37
N GLY A 42 6.49 -9.43 -4.11
CA GLY A 42 7.17 -10.68 -3.75
C GLY A 42 6.53 -11.91 -4.39
N SER A 43 5.20 -11.98 -4.44
CA SER A 43 4.49 -13.08 -5.13
C SER A 43 4.77 -13.09 -6.64
N VAL A 44 4.90 -11.90 -7.25
CA VAL A 44 5.29 -11.73 -8.66
C VAL A 44 6.73 -12.15 -8.89
N ALA A 45 7.64 -11.73 -7.99
CA ALA A 45 9.05 -12.10 -8.05
C ALA A 45 9.24 -13.61 -8.01
N GLN A 46 8.54 -14.32 -7.12
CA GLN A 46 8.61 -15.79 -7.03
C GLN A 46 8.12 -16.46 -8.32
N ALA A 47 7.00 -16.01 -8.88
CA ALA A 47 6.47 -16.59 -10.11
C ALA A 47 7.40 -16.37 -11.31
N ILE A 48 7.95 -15.15 -11.46
CA ILE A 48 8.84 -14.80 -12.59
C ILE A 48 10.21 -15.49 -12.44
N LEU A 49 10.85 -15.37 -11.29
CA LEU A 49 12.21 -15.90 -11.08
C LEU A 49 12.24 -17.43 -11.11
N SER A 50 11.14 -18.10 -10.77
CA SER A 50 11.01 -19.56 -10.89
C SER A 50 10.60 -20.04 -12.28
N ARG A 51 10.46 -19.15 -13.28
CA ARG A 51 9.94 -19.48 -14.62
C ARG A 51 8.59 -20.22 -14.55
N GLY A 52 7.75 -19.89 -13.57
CA GLY A 52 6.44 -20.52 -13.39
C GLY A 52 6.43 -21.82 -12.57
N LEU A 53 7.59 -22.34 -12.14
CA LEU A 53 7.67 -23.63 -11.43
C LEU A 53 7.16 -23.56 -9.98
N PHE A 54 7.42 -22.46 -9.28
CA PHE A 54 7.07 -22.28 -7.87
C PHE A 54 6.01 -21.18 -7.66
N GLY A 55 5.38 -20.72 -8.73
CA GLY A 55 4.31 -19.73 -8.69
C GLY A 55 3.78 -19.43 -10.09
N GLY A 56 2.47 -19.20 -10.20
CA GLY A 56 1.80 -18.87 -11.46
C GLY A 56 0.77 -17.75 -11.27
N ILE A 57 -0.06 -17.51 -12.28
CA ILE A 57 -1.04 -16.42 -12.27
C ILE A 57 -1.97 -16.49 -11.05
N ILE A 58 -2.40 -17.68 -10.64
CA ILE A 58 -3.27 -17.86 -9.47
C ILE A 58 -2.55 -17.46 -8.18
N THR A 59 -1.29 -17.88 -7.99
CA THR A 59 -0.54 -17.54 -6.77
C THR A 59 -0.21 -16.06 -6.71
N ILE A 60 0.04 -15.41 -7.86
CA ILE A 60 0.19 -13.96 -7.95
C ILE A 60 -1.10 -13.27 -7.50
N ASN A 61 -2.25 -13.64 -8.09
CA ASN A 61 -3.53 -13.00 -7.79
C ASN A 61 -3.93 -13.17 -6.32
N VAL A 62 -3.80 -14.39 -5.79
CA VAL A 62 -4.12 -14.69 -4.38
C VAL A 62 -3.12 -14.03 -3.44
N GLY A 63 -1.82 -14.08 -3.76
CA GLY A 63 -0.77 -13.45 -2.97
C GLY A 63 -0.95 -11.93 -2.88
N PHE A 64 -1.28 -11.28 -4.00
CA PHE A 64 -1.54 -9.85 -4.03
C PHE A 64 -2.84 -9.49 -3.28
N ALA A 65 -3.91 -10.27 -3.44
CA ALA A 65 -5.16 -10.05 -2.68
C ALA A 65 -4.93 -10.17 -1.16
N MET A 66 -4.16 -11.17 -0.72
CA MET A 66 -3.78 -11.33 0.69
C MET A 66 -2.89 -10.19 1.18
N ALA A 67 -1.94 -9.74 0.37
CA ALA A 67 -1.09 -8.59 0.69
C ALA A 67 -1.91 -7.32 0.91
N VAL A 68 -2.89 -7.04 0.04
CA VAL A 68 -3.82 -5.92 0.18
C VAL A 68 -4.67 -6.07 1.44
N ALA A 69 -5.20 -7.26 1.72
CA ALA A 69 -6.00 -7.50 2.94
C ALA A 69 -5.19 -7.26 4.22
N MET A 70 -3.93 -7.71 4.27
CA MET A 70 -3.03 -7.46 5.40
C MET A 70 -2.68 -5.97 5.53
N ALA A 71 -2.38 -5.29 4.41
CA ALA A 71 -2.11 -3.86 4.40
C ALA A 71 -3.29 -3.04 4.95
N ILE A 72 -4.52 -3.38 4.52
CA ILE A 72 -5.75 -2.75 5.04
C ILE A 72 -5.96 -3.10 6.51
N TYR A 73 -5.69 -4.33 6.95
CA TYR A 73 -5.81 -4.70 8.35
C TYR A 73 -4.89 -3.87 9.27
N VAL A 74 -3.66 -3.62 8.82
CA VAL A 74 -2.67 -2.82 9.55
C VAL A 74 -3.00 -1.33 9.52
N ALA A 75 -3.37 -0.79 8.35
CA ALA A 75 -3.59 0.65 8.17
C ALA A 75 -5.01 1.12 8.52
N GLY A 76 -6.01 0.24 8.38
CA GLY A 76 -7.44 0.55 8.47
C GLY A 76 -7.87 1.11 9.82
N GLY A 77 -7.27 0.63 10.92
CA GLY A 77 -7.59 1.12 12.26
C GLY A 77 -7.10 2.55 12.56
N VAL A 78 -6.20 3.09 11.75
CA VAL A 78 -5.53 4.39 12.00
C VAL A 78 -5.83 5.40 10.90
N SER A 79 -5.50 5.11 9.64
CA SER A 79 -5.67 6.05 8.51
C SER A 79 -6.95 5.85 7.70
N GLY A 80 -7.66 4.73 7.92
CA GLY A 80 -8.72 4.26 7.03
C GLY A 80 -8.23 3.28 5.95
N GLY A 81 -6.91 3.03 5.88
CA GLY A 81 -6.31 2.01 5.03
C GLY A 81 -6.45 2.32 3.54
N HIS A 82 -6.12 3.54 3.12
CA HIS A 82 -6.26 3.93 1.72
C HIS A 82 -5.23 3.21 0.85
N ILE A 83 -3.97 3.16 1.30
CA ILE A 83 -2.79 2.48 0.74
C ILE A 83 -2.51 2.74 -0.76
N ASN A 84 -3.33 3.61 -1.37
CA ASN A 84 -3.41 3.91 -2.78
C ASN A 84 -3.75 5.41 -2.95
N PRO A 85 -2.96 6.16 -3.74
CA PRO A 85 -3.23 7.55 -4.08
C PRO A 85 -4.60 7.79 -4.71
N ALA A 86 -5.07 6.88 -5.58
CA ALA A 86 -6.36 7.01 -6.27
C ALA A 86 -7.54 6.89 -5.30
N VAL A 87 -7.48 5.94 -4.37
CA VAL A 87 -8.47 5.78 -3.28
C VAL A 87 -8.46 7.02 -2.39
N SER A 88 -7.27 7.54 -2.05
CA SER A 88 -7.14 8.76 -1.25
C SER A 88 -7.77 9.97 -1.95
N PHE A 89 -7.58 10.09 -3.27
CA PHE A 89 -8.19 11.13 -4.09
C PHE A 89 -9.71 10.97 -4.18
N ALA A 90 -10.22 9.76 -4.42
CA ALA A 90 -11.66 9.48 -4.42
C ALA A 90 -12.32 9.82 -3.07
N MET A 91 -11.65 9.51 -1.95
CA MET A 91 -12.13 9.88 -0.61
C MET A 91 -12.15 11.40 -0.39
N CYS A 92 -11.25 12.17 -1.02
CA CYS A 92 -11.34 13.63 -1.05
C CYS A 92 -12.53 14.12 -1.89
N LEU A 93 -12.76 13.54 -3.07
CA LEU A 93 -13.89 13.89 -3.94
C LEU A 93 -15.24 13.63 -3.27
N PHE A 94 -15.39 12.50 -2.56
CA PHE A 94 -16.60 12.17 -1.80
C PHE A 94 -16.71 12.90 -0.45
N GLY A 95 -15.81 13.84 -0.15
CA GLY A 95 -15.84 14.64 1.08
C GLY A 95 -15.52 13.87 2.37
N ARG A 96 -14.96 12.65 2.27
CA ARG A 96 -14.60 11.79 3.41
C ARG A 96 -13.21 12.07 3.97
N MET A 97 -12.37 12.77 3.21
CA MET A 97 -11.03 13.22 3.62
C MET A 97 -10.82 14.70 3.24
N LYS A 98 -10.16 15.46 4.14
CA LYS A 98 -9.78 16.85 3.85
C LYS A 98 -8.68 16.91 2.79
N TRP A 99 -8.84 17.78 1.79
CA TRP A 99 -7.88 17.99 0.69
C TRP A 99 -6.45 18.26 1.14
N PHE A 100 -6.25 18.96 2.26
CA PHE A 100 -4.92 19.23 2.81
C PHE A 100 -4.16 17.95 3.24
N LYS A 101 -4.86 16.86 3.56
CA LYS A 101 -4.23 15.59 3.95
C LYS A 101 -3.72 14.78 2.75
N LEU A 102 -4.28 15.01 1.57
CA LEU A 102 -3.96 14.27 0.35
C LEU A 102 -2.46 14.23 0.03
N PRO A 103 -1.71 15.36 -0.03
CA PRO A 103 -0.28 15.31 -0.35
C PRO A 103 0.55 14.53 0.68
N PHE A 104 0.15 14.55 1.95
CA PHE A 104 0.84 13.78 2.99
C PHE A 104 0.59 12.28 2.88
N TYR A 105 -0.64 11.88 2.57
CA TYR A 105 -0.98 10.48 2.30
C TYR A 105 -0.24 9.96 1.08
N VAL A 106 -0.30 10.72 -0.02
CA VAL A 106 0.38 10.39 -1.27
C VAL A 106 1.89 10.28 -1.06
N GLY A 107 2.51 11.25 -0.38
CA GLY A 107 3.93 11.19 -0.03
C GLY A 107 4.31 9.97 0.82
N ALA A 108 3.49 9.62 1.82
CA ALA A 108 3.70 8.44 2.65
C ALA A 108 3.58 7.13 1.85
N GLN A 109 2.58 7.02 0.97
CA GLN A 109 2.36 5.87 0.11
C GLN A 109 3.53 5.69 -0.88
N PHE A 110 3.97 6.77 -1.54
CA PHE A 110 5.13 6.72 -2.45
C PHE A 110 6.41 6.30 -1.74
N LEU A 111 6.69 6.85 -0.55
CA LEU A 111 7.85 6.44 0.24
C LEU A 111 7.73 4.99 0.70
N GLY A 112 6.55 4.55 1.13
CA GLY A 112 6.31 3.16 1.54
C GLY A 112 6.52 2.19 0.39
N ALA A 113 6.05 2.55 -0.80
CA ALA A 113 6.24 1.75 -2.00
C ALA A 113 7.72 1.70 -2.43
N PHE A 114 8.42 2.82 -2.39
CA PHE A 114 9.83 2.89 -2.73
C PHE A 114 10.69 2.04 -1.79
N VAL A 115 10.49 2.19 -0.48
CA VAL A 115 11.22 1.40 0.53
C VAL A 115 10.85 -0.08 0.40
N GLY A 116 9.58 -0.41 0.17
CA GLY A 116 9.15 -1.79 -0.05
C GLY A 116 9.80 -2.44 -1.27
N ALA A 117 9.88 -1.70 -2.38
CA ALA A 117 10.55 -2.15 -3.60
C ALA A 117 12.07 -2.34 -3.37
N ALA A 118 12.72 -1.42 -2.65
CA ALA A 118 14.13 -1.54 -2.31
C ALA A 118 14.41 -2.76 -1.41
N THR A 119 13.55 -3.00 -0.40
CA THR A 119 13.64 -4.20 0.45
C THR A 119 13.45 -5.47 -0.36
N LEU A 120 12.45 -5.51 -1.25
CA LEU A 120 12.20 -6.65 -2.12
C LEU A 120 13.38 -6.92 -3.06
N PHE A 121 13.95 -5.87 -3.65
CA PHE A 121 15.15 -5.97 -4.48
C PHE A 121 16.33 -6.57 -3.71
N GLY A 122 16.54 -6.16 -2.45
CA GLY A 122 17.55 -6.75 -1.58
C GLY A 122 17.30 -8.23 -1.27
N ILE A 123 16.06 -8.61 -0.95
CA ILE A 123 15.69 -10.01 -0.65
C ILE A 123 15.89 -10.92 -1.86
N TYR A 124 15.55 -10.45 -3.06
CA TYR A 124 15.62 -11.23 -4.30
C TYR A 124 16.88 -10.95 -5.13
N TYR A 125 17.89 -10.28 -4.57
CA TYR A 125 19.06 -9.83 -5.32
C TYR A 125 19.75 -10.97 -6.08
N ASP A 126 20.04 -12.07 -5.40
CA ASP A 126 20.71 -13.23 -6.02
C ASP A 126 19.83 -13.88 -7.09
N GLY A 127 18.52 -13.96 -6.86
CA GLY A 127 17.56 -14.48 -7.82
C GLY A 127 17.47 -13.60 -9.07
N LEU A 128 17.42 -12.28 -8.91
CA LEU A 128 17.39 -11.31 -10.00
C LEU A 128 18.67 -11.38 -10.84
N MET A 129 19.84 -11.45 -10.20
CA MET A 129 21.12 -11.52 -10.90
C MET A 129 21.31 -12.84 -11.64
N SER A 130 20.88 -13.96 -11.04
CA SER A 130 20.90 -15.28 -11.68
C SER A 130 19.95 -15.34 -12.88
N PHE A 131 18.72 -14.85 -12.73
CA PHE A 131 17.71 -14.87 -13.78
C PHE A 131 18.07 -13.97 -14.97
N ALA A 132 18.62 -12.78 -14.69
CA ALA A 132 18.90 -11.77 -15.72
C ALA A 132 20.34 -11.86 -16.26
N GLY A 133 21.15 -12.83 -15.81
CA GLY A 133 22.55 -13.00 -16.23
C GLY A 133 23.42 -11.78 -15.89
N GLY A 134 23.15 -11.13 -14.75
CA GLY A 134 23.82 -9.91 -14.31
C GLY A 134 23.42 -8.62 -15.03
N LYS A 135 22.43 -8.65 -15.94
CA LYS A 135 21.92 -7.47 -16.66
C LYS A 135 20.44 -7.23 -16.35
N LEU A 136 20.12 -6.13 -15.67
CA LEU A 136 18.74 -5.77 -15.35
C LEU A 136 18.04 -5.21 -16.60
N LEU A 137 17.23 -6.04 -17.25
CA LEU A 137 16.51 -5.71 -18.49
C LEU A 137 15.07 -5.25 -18.21
N ILE A 138 14.62 -4.28 -19.01
CA ILE A 138 13.24 -3.74 -18.96
C ILE A 138 12.32 -4.48 -19.95
N VAL A 139 12.86 -4.91 -21.09
CA VAL A 139 12.13 -5.60 -22.15
C VAL A 139 12.97 -6.80 -22.61
N GLY A 140 12.31 -7.93 -22.87
CA GLY A 140 12.94 -9.18 -23.30
C GLY A 140 12.49 -10.38 -22.47
N GLU A 141 12.97 -11.57 -22.84
CA GLU A 141 12.58 -12.84 -22.20
C GLU A 141 12.96 -12.91 -20.71
N ASN A 142 14.10 -12.31 -20.34
CA ASN A 142 14.58 -12.25 -18.95
C ASN A 142 14.39 -10.86 -18.32
N ALA A 143 13.37 -10.10 -18.74
CA ALA A 143 13.09 -8.78 -18.17
C ALA A 143 12.59 -8.89 -16.72
N THR A 144 13.25 -8.18 -15.80
CA THR A 144 12.93 -8.19 -14.37
C THR A 144 12.13 -6.98 -13.92
N ALA A 145 12.02 -5.94 -14.76
CA ALA A 145 11.28 -4.72 -14.44
C ALA A 145 9.79 -4.97 -14.15
N HIS A 146 9.18 -5.98 -14.79
CA HIS A 146 7.78 -6.37 -14.57
C HIS A 146 7.47 -6.85 -13.14
N ILE A 147 8.49 -7.16 -12.34
CA ILE A 147 8.34 -7.51 -10.92
C ILE A 147 7.92 -6.29 -10.08
N PHE A 148 8.43 -5.11 -10.45
CA PHE A 148 8.28 -3.88 -9.66
C PHE A 148 7.21 -2.93 -10.21
N ALA A 149 6.99 -2.96 -11.53
CA ALA A 149 6.02 -2.10 -12.18
C ALA A 149 5.24 -2.83 -13.27
N THR A 150 3.99 -2.43 -13.47
CA THR A 150 3.12 -2.97 -14.50
C THR A 150 3.45 -2.33 -15.85
N TYR A 151 3.74 -3.15 -16.84
CA TYR A 151 3.91 -2.70 -18.23
C TYR A 151 2.76 -3.23 -19.08
N PRO A 152 2.20 -2.40 -19.98
CA PRO A 152 1.12 -2.85 -20.86
C PRO A 152 1.61 -3.92 -21.83
N ALA A 153 0.70 -4.80 -22.23
CA ALA A 153 1.01 -5.80 -23.25
C ALA A 153 1.27 -5.11 -24.60
N PRO A 154 2.15 -5.67 -25.46
CA PRO A 154 2.57 -5.01 -26.71
C PRO A 154 1.42 -4.71 -27.69
N TYR A 155 0.32 -5.45 -27.59
CA TYR A 155 -0.86 -5.31 -28.44
C TYR A 155 -1.90 -4.30 -27.91
N LEU A 156 -1.68 -3.71 -26.73
CA LEU A 156 -2.67 -2.84 -26.08
C LEU A 156 -2.44 -1.36 -26.45
N SER A 157 -3.46 -0.71 -27.00
CA SER A 157 -3.41 0.73 -27.28
C SER A 157 -3.49 1.56 -25.99
N LEU A 158 -2.93 2.77 -26.02
CA LEU A 158 -2.94 3.68 -24.86
C LEU A 158 -4.36 4.01 -24.39
N THR A 159 -5.30 4.21 -25.32
CA THR A 159 -6.71 4.49 -25.00
C THR A 159 -7.37 3.32 -24.25
N ASN A 160 -7.12 2.08 -24.71
CA ASN A 160 -7.66 0.89 -24.05
C ASN A 160 -7.01 0.65 -22.70
N ALA A 161 -5.70 0.87 -22.58
CA ALA A 161 -4.99 0.79 -21.31
C ALA A 161 -5.53 1.80 -20.29
N PHE A 162 -5.77 3.04 -20.71
CA PHE A 162 -6.35 4.07 -19.85
C PHE A 162 -7.77 3.73 -19.40
N ALA A 163 -8.61 3.26 -20.34
CA ALA A 163 -9.98 2.85 -20.03
C ALA A 163 -10.01 1.68 -19.04
N ASP A 164 -9.14 0.67 -19.24
CA ASP A 164 -9.01 -0.49 -18.35
C ASP A 164 -8.60 -0.08 -16.93
N GLN A 165 -7.59 0.77 -16.78
CA GLN A 165 -7.14 1.25 -15.47
C GLN A 165 -8.22 2.08 -14.75
N SER A 166 -8.89 2.97 -15.49
CA SER A 166 -9.96 3.81 -14.95
C SER A 166 -11.16 2.96 -14.49
N TRP A 167 -11.55 1.98 -15.29
CA TRP A 167 -12.66 1.07 -14.97
C TRP A 167 -12.34 0.21 -13.74
N LYS A 168 -11.14 -0.36 -13.66
CA LYS A 168 -10.69 -1.15 -12.52
C LYS A 168 -10.67 -0.33 -11.24
N GLN A 169 -10.13 0.89 -11.29
CA GLN A 169 -10.11 1.78 -10.12
C GLN A 169 -11.53 2.13 -9.66
N LEU A 170 -12.43 2.44 -10.59
CA LEU A 170 -13.84 2.73 -10.28
C LEU A 170 -14.54 1.57 -9.58
N LEU A 171 -14.28 0.32 -10.01
CA LEU A 171 -14.83 -0.87 -9.36
C LEU A 171 -14.32 -1.02 -7.93
N VAL A 172 -13.01 -0.81 -7.71
CA VAL A 172 -12.40 -0.83 -6.36
C VAL A 172 -13.04 0.22 -5.46
N ASP A 173 -13.22 1.44 -5.96
CA ASP A 173 -13.82 2.53 -5.19
C ASP A 173 -15.31 2.28 -4.92
N SER A 174 -16.03 1.64 -5.86
CA SER A 174 -17.43 1.25 -5.67
C SER A 174 -17.59 0.21 -4.56
N CYS A 175 -16.72 -0.80 -4.51
CA CYS A 175 -16.68 -1.77 -3.42
C CYS A 175 -16.26 -1.14 -2.07
N SER A 176 -15.45 -0.08 -2.12
CA SER A 176 -14.99 0.68 -0.95
C SER A 176 -16.00 1.75 -0.49
N GLY A 177 -17.08 1.94 -1.25
CA GLY A 177 -18.15 2.89 -1.02
C GLY A 177 -18.98 2.61 0.25
N PRO A 178 -20.05 3.40 0.50
CA PRO A 178 -20.77 3.48 1.78
C PRO A 178 -21.35 2.17 2.32
N TYR A 179 -21.36 1.08 1.53
CA TYR A 179 -21.91 -0.22 1.90
C TYR A 179 -20.87 -1.32 2.18
N GLY A 180 -19.58 -1.11 1.87
CA GLY A 180 -18.60 -2.21 1.91
C GLY A 180 -17.75 -2.30 3.19
N TRP A 181 -17.20 -1.17 3.66
CA TRP A 181 -16.11 -1.24 4.64
C TRP A 181 -16.26 -0.33 5.86
N CYS A 182 -17.11 0.70 5.80
CA CYS A 182 -17.22 1.68 6.88
C CYS A 182 -18.45 1.47 7.80
N CYS A 183 -19.32 0.50 7.50
CA CYS A 183 -20.60 0.37 8.19
C CYS A 183 -20.58 -0.49 9.47
N HIS A 184 -19.43 -1.08 9.86
CA HIS A 184 -19.40 -2.01 11.00
C HIS A 184 -18.55 -1.60 12.21
N ARG A 185 -18.05 -0.35 12.30
CA ARG A 185 -17.27 0.04 13.50
C ARG A 185 -17.36 1.49 13.96
N ARG A 186 -18.56 2.08 13.98
CA ARG A 186 -18.90 3.17 14.93
C ARG A 186 -20.31 2.98 15.51
N PRO A 187 -20.48 2.27 16.64
CA PRO A 187 -21.74 2.28 17.37
C PRO A 187 -22.04 3.61 18.10
N HIS A 188 -21.13 4.60 18.12
CA HIS A 188 -21.25 5.73 19.05
C HIS A 188 -21.37 7.15 18.49
N LEU A 189 -21.53 7.35 17.18
CA LEU A 189 -21.73 8.70 16.63
C LEU A 189 -22.82 8.72 15.56
N ARG A 190 -24.05 8.38 15.97
CA ARG A 190 -25.27 8.94 15.35
C ARG A 190 -25.83 9.99 16.31
N SER A 191 -25.37 11.21 16.17
CA SER A 191 -26.15 12.40 16.52
C SER A 191 -25.50 13.59 15.80
N CYS A 192 -25.95 13.84 14.58
CA CYS A 192 -25.84 15.17 13.97
C CYS A 192 -27.29 15.60 13.71
N HIS A 193 -27.72 16.59 14.49
CA HIS A 193 -28.71 17.57 14.09
C HIS A 193 -28.24 18.31 12.83
#